data_AF-G8LU72-F1
#
_entry.id   AF-G8LU72-F1
#
_cell.length_a   1.000
_cell.length_b   1.000
_cell.length_c   1.000
_cell.angle_alpha   90.00
_cell.angle_beta   90.00
_cell.angle_gamma   90.00
#
_symmetry.space_group_name_H-M   'P 1'
#
loop_
_entity.id
_entity.type
_entity.pdbx_description
1 polymer ?
#
loop_
_entity_poly.entity_id
_entity_poly.type
_entity_poly.pdbx_seq_one_letter_code
_entity_poly.pdbx_strand_id
1 'polypeptide(L)'
;MATKRINLSFSMDREDDARVYNILSLQKYKTDYVIKAVLSYIGGRDKGLDEEMIKQVVKEAIKECGEIILENKEKENNSCDQHELPERM
;
A
#
# COMPACT_ATOMS: atom_id res chain seq x y z
N MET A 1 -36.76 -11.87 -12.72
CA MET A 1 -35.38 -12.43 -12.81
C MET A 1 -35.32 -13.72 -12.01
N ALA A 2 -34.67 -14.76 -12.54
CA ALA A 2 -34.53 -16.04 -11.83
C ALA A 2 -33.43 -15.92 -10.76
N THR A 3 -33.73 -16.37 -9.53
CA THR A 3 -32.73 -16.42 -8.45
C THR A 3 -32.20 -17.83 -8.32
N LYS A 4 -30.88 -18.01 -8.36
CA LYS A 4 -30.20 -19.27 -8.06
C LYS A 4 -29.46 -19.15 -6.73
N ARG A 5 -29.47 -20.20 -5.92
CA ARG A 5 -28.81 -20.26 -4.61
C ARG A 5 -27.68 -21.28 -4.66
N ILE A 6 -26.60 -21.01 -3.92
CA ILE A 6 -25.51 -21.96 -3.66
C ILE A 6 -25.47 -22.25 -2.16
N ASN A 7 -25.16 -23.49 -1.80
CA ASN A 7 -24.94 -23.88 -0.41
C ASN A 7 -23.45 -23.81 -0.09
N LEU A 8 -23.12 -23.24 1.06
CA LEU A 8 -21.76 -23.15 1.59
C LEU A 8 -21.72 -23.86 2.94
N SER A 9 -20.65 -24.63 3.17
CA SER A 9 -20.36 -25.27 4.44
C SER A 9 -18.99 -24.86 4.93
N PHE A 10 -18.86 -24.62 6.23
CA PHE A 10 -17.63 -24.17 6.89
C PHE A 10 -17.26 -25.19 7.95
N SER A 11 -15.99 -25.63 7.97
CA SER A 11 -15.47 -26.46 9.06
C SER A 11 -15.14 -25.58 10.26
N MET A 12 -15.58 -25.97 11.46
CA MET A 12 -15.21 -25.24 12.69
C MET A 12 -13.80 -25.60 13.18
N ASP A 13 -13.21 -26.67 12.64
CA ASP A 13 -11.85 -27.11 12.97
C ASP A 13 -10.79 -26.34 12.17
N ARG A 14 -11.19 -25.65 11.09
CA ARG A 14 -10.31 -24.80 10.27
C ARG A 14 -10.51 -23.34 10.68
N GLU A 15 -9.45 -22.71 11.18
CA GLU A 15 -9.50 -21.35 11.72
C GLU A 15 -10.10 -20.33 10.73
N ASP A 16 -9.64 -20.37 9.47
CA ASP A 16 -10.14 -19.47 8.42
C ASP A 16 -11.63 -19.68 8.14
N ASP A 17 -12.09 -20.92 8.09
CA ASP A 17 -13.49 -21.25 7.83
C ASP A 17 -14.37 -20.75 8.98
N ALA A 18 -13.96 -20.98 10.23
CA ALA A 18 -14.64 -20.49 11.42
C ALA A 18 -14.70 -18.96 11.46
N ARG A 19 -13.61 -18.29 11.08
CA ARG A 19 -13.54 -16.83 11.02
C ARG A 19 -14.48 -16.27 9.95
N VAL A 20 -14.46 -16.82 8.74
CA VAL A 20 -15.36 -16.42 7.65
C VAL A 20 -16.82 -16.69 8.02
N TYR A 21 -17.11 -17.84 8.64
CA TYR A 21 -18.45 -18.16 9.14
C TYR A 21 -18.94 -17.10 10.12
N ASN A 22 -18.13 -16.73 11.11
CA ASN A 22 -18.49 -15.72 12.11
C ASN A 22 -18.72 -14.33 11.49
N ILE A 23 -17.92 -13.96 10.50
CA ILE A 23 -18.12 -12.69 9.77
C ILE A 23 -19.45 -12.71 9.03
N LEU A 24 -19.72 -13.77 8.26
CA LEU A 24 -20.94 -13.89 7.45
C LEU A 24 -22.19 -14.04 8.30
N SER A 25 -22.12 -14.75 9.42
CA SER A 25 -23.27 -14.97 10.31
C SER A 25 -23.84 -13.66 10.84
N LEU A 26 -22.96 -12.70 11.17
CA LEU A 26 -23.30 -11.35 11.65
C LEU A 26 -23.87 -10.42 10.58
N GLN A 27 -23.70 -10.72 9.29
CA GLN A 27 -24.22 -9.86 8.22
C GLN A 27 -25.73 -10.03 8.01
N LYS A 28 -26.47 -8.91 7.97
CA LYS A 28 -27.91 -8.88 7.64
C LYS A 28 -28.19 -9.30 6.19
N TYR A 29 -27.31 -8.91 5.26
CA TYR A 29 -27.43 -9.19 3.82
C TYR A 29 -26.24 -10.02 3.31
N LYS A 30 -26.23 -11.31 3.65
CA LYS A 30 -25.11 -12.25 3.38
C LYS A 30 -24.73 -12.34 1.90
N THR A 31 -25.72 -12.45 1.02
CA THR A 31 -25.48 -12.55 -0.43
C THR A 31 -24.84 -11.28 -0.99
N ASP A 32 -25.30 -10.10 -0.56
CA ASP A 32 -24.70 -8.82 -0.99
C ASP A 32 -23.26 -8.67 -0.50
N TYR A 33 -23.01 -9.04 0.76
CA TYR A 33 -21.67 -9.04 1.33
C TYR A 33 -20.71 -9.95 0.55
N VAL A 34 -21.14 -11.18 0.25
CA VAL A 34 -20.34 -12.14 -0.55
C VAL A 34 -20.09 -11.61 -1.96
N ILE A 35 -21.08 -11.01 -2.62
CA ILE A 35 -20.91 -10.40 -3.95
C ILE A 35 -19.81 -9.34 -3.90
N LYS A 36 -19.89 -8.40 -2.95
CA LYS A 36 -18.90 -7.33 -2.80
C LYS A 36 -17.52 -7.89 -2.49
N ALA A 37 -17.43 -8.81 -1.52
CA ALA A 37 -16.16 -9.42 -1.13
C ALA A 37 -15.48 -10.16 -2.30
N VAL A 38 -16.24 -10.97 -3.05
CA VAL A 38 -15.70 -11.73 -4.20
C VAL A 38 -15.31 -10.80 -5.34
N LEU A 39 -16.14 -9.80 -5.67
CA LEU A 39 -15.81 -8.84 -6.72
C LEU A 39 -14.61 -7.96 -6.35
N SER A 40 -14.48 -7.54 -5.09
CA SER A 40 -13.29 -6.82 -4.60
C SER A 40 -12.06 -7.71 -4.58
N TYR A 41 -12.20 -8.98 -4.22
CA TYR A 41 -11.09 -9.93 -4.22
C TYR A 41 -10.58 -10.21 -5.63
N ILE A 42 -11.47 -10.52 -6.57
CA ILE A 42 -11.10 -10.74 -7.98
C ILE A 42 -10.65 -9.43 -8.61
N GLY A 43 -11.41 -8.36 -8.44
CA GLY A 43 -11.10 -7.04 -9.01
C GLY A 43 -9.82 -6.41 -8.44
N GLY A 44 -9.46 -6.69 -7.19
CA GLY A 44 -8.17 -6.30 -6.59
C GLY A 44 -7.01 -7.24 -6.94
N ARG A 45 -7.30 -8.45 -7.42
CA ARG A 45 -6.29 -9.36 -7.97
C ARG A 45 -6.02 -9.08 -9.47
N ASP A 46 -7.06 -8.67 -10.19
CA ASP A 46 -7.03 -8.31 -11.62
C ASP A 46 -6.50 -6.89 -11.83
N LYS A 47 -6.81 -5.99 -10.89
CA LYS A 47 -6.11 -4.73 -10.66
C LYS A 47 -5.14 -4.96 -9.52
N GLY A 48 -4.11 -5.79 -9.74
CA GLY A 48 -2.90 -5.60 -8.95
C GLY A 48 -2.64 -4.11 -8.94
N LEU A 49 -2.60 -3.51 -7.74
CA LEU A 49 -2.17 -2.13 -7.61
C LEU A 49 -0.84 -2.07 -8.32
N ASP A 50 -0.87 -1.56 -9.56
CA ASP A 50 0.28 -1.65 -10.44
C ASP A 50 1.35 -0.87 -9.72
N GLU A 51 2.35 -1.59 -9.25
CA GLU A 51 3.39 -1.03 -8.39
C GLU A 51 4.03 0.16 -9.11
N GLU A 52 4.10 0.08 -10.44
CA GLU A 52 4.50 1.15 -11.33
C GLU A 52 3.52 2.32 -11.32
N MET A 53 2.20 2.09 -11.39
CA MET A 53 1.20 3.15 -11.23
C MET A 53 1.28 3.84 -9.87
N ILE A 54 1.51 3.10 -8.78
CA ILE A 54 1.72 3.70 -7.45
C ILE A 54 3.00 4.52 -7.41
N LYS A 55 4.12 3.97 -7.91
CA LYS A 55 5.40 4.70 -8.01
C LYS A 55 5.25 5.98 -8.82
N GLN A 56 4.49 5.94 -9.91
CA GLN A 56 4.28 7.08 -10.79
C GLN A 56 3.42 8.15 -10.14
N VAL A 57 2.32 7.77 -9.47
CA VAL A 57 1.50 8.70 -8.68
C VAL A 57 2.33 9.36 -7.57
N VAL A 58 3.18 8.60 -6.87
CA VAL A 58 4.06 9.13 -5.82
C VAL A 58 5.12 10.07 -6.38
N LYS A 59 5.75 9.71 -7.52
CA LYS A 59 6.73 10.59 -8.20
C LYS A 59 6.11 11.91 -8.65
N GLU A 60 4.93 11.88 -9.25
CA GLU A 60 4.21 13.08 -9.68
C GLU A 60 3.82 13.94 -8.47
N ALA A 61 3.32 13.35 -7.39
CA ALA A 61 2.99 14.09 -6.17
C ALA A 61 4.20 14.78 -5.53
N ILE A 62 5.38 14.13 -5.49
CA ILE A 62 6.63 14.73 -4.99
C ILE A 62 7.10 15.87 -5.89
N LYS A 63 6.97 15.71 -7.21
CA LYS A 63 7.32 16.74 -8.19
C LYS A 63 6.39 17.95 -8.12
N GLU A 64 5.09 17.71 -7.92
CA GLU A 64 4.07 18.75 -7.80
C GLU A 64 4.15 19.50 -6.46
N CYS A 65 4.46 18.81 -5.36
CA CYS A 65 4.60 19.43 -4.03
C CYS A 65 5.93 20.21 -3.84
N GLY A 66 6.87 20.10 -4.78
CA GLY A 66 8.21 20.68 -4.64
C GLY A 66 9.13 19.79 -3.78
N GLU A 67 10.41 19.81 -4.13
CA GLU A 67 11.47 18.93 -3.64
C GLU A 67 11.34 18.55 -2.15
N ILE A 68 11.21 17.26 -1.87
CA ILE A 68 11.65 16.73 -0.58
C ILE A 68 13.18 16.82 -0.61
N ILE A 69 13.74 17.86 -0.01
CA ILE A 69 15.18 18.00 0.20
C ILE A 69 15.62 16.82 1.10
N LEU A 70 16.07 15.74 0.47
CA LEU A 70 16.84 14.71 1.17
C LEU A 70 18.27 15.24 1.26
N GLU A 71 18.59 15.94 2.35
CA GLU A 71 19.97 16.24 2.70
C GLU A 71 20.70 14.91 2.96
N ASN A 72 21.25 14.31 1.90
CA ASN A 72 22.35 13.37 2.04
C ASN A 72 23.56 14.18 2.49
N LYS A 73 23.75 14.31 3.80
CA LYS A 73 25.02 14.73 4.39
C LYS A 73 26.04 13.60 4.25
N GLU A 74 26.44 13.30 3.02
CA GLU A 74 27.74 12.67 2.81
C GLU A 74 28.81 13.73 3.08
N LYS A 75 29.50 13.54 4.20
CA LYS A 75 30.63 14.37 4.63
C LYS A 75 31.67 14.40 3.51
N GLU A 76 31.82 15.55 2.86
CA GLU A 76 32.98 15.83 2.03
C GLU A 76 34.24 15.78 2.91
N ASN A 77 35.15 14.91 2.49
CA ASN A 77 36.45 14.71 3.11
C ASN A 77 37.38 15.88 2.77
N ASN A 78 37.97 16.48 3.81
CA ASN A 78 39.31 17.08 3.88
C ASN A 78 39.92 17.72 2.62
N SER A 79 39.88 19.04 2.55
CA SER A 79 41.09 19.83 2.29
C SER A 79 41.00 21.17 3.03
N CYS A 80 41.70 21.26 4.15
CA CYS A 80 41.90 22.51 4.87
C CYS A 80 42.98 23.27 4.11
N ASP A 81 42.57 24.16 3.20
CA ASP A 81 43.49 25.12 2.58
C ASP A 81 44.00 26.06 3.69
N GLN A 82 45.28 25.92 4.02
CA GLN A 82 45.97 26.80 4.96
C GLN A 82 46.03 28.21 4.36
N HIS A 83 45.24 29.13 4.92
CA HIS A 83 45.42 30.54 4.66
C HIS A 83 46.68 31.03 5.39
N GLU A 84 47.72 31.39 4.64
CA GLU A 84 48.89 32.12 5.14
C GLU A 84 48.46 33.50 5.65
N LEU A 85 48.93 33.88 6.84
CA LEU A 85 48.67 35.18 7.49
C LEU A 85 49.45 36.31 6.79
N PRO A 86 48.92 37.54 6.75
CA PRO A 86 49.59 38.64 6.06
C PRO A 86 50.77 39.19 6.87
N GLU A 87 51.88 39.46 6.18
CA GLU A 87 53.02 40.19 6.71
C GLU A 87 52.59 41.58 7.21
N ARG A 88 53.00 41.93 8.43
CA ARG A 88 53.00 43.31 8.91
C ARG A 88 54.44 43.81 8.96
N MET A 89 54.65 44.97 8.31
CA MET A 89 55.84 45.83 8.38
C MET A 89 56.20 46.21 9.82
#